data_AF-A0A699HUH3-F1
#
_entry.id   AF-A0A699HUH3-F1
#
_cell.length_a   1.000
_cell.length_b   1.000
_cell.length_c   1.000
_cell.angle_alpha   90.00
_cell.angle_beta   90.00
_cell.angle_gamma   90.00
#
_symmetry.space_group_name_H-M   'P 1'
#
loop_
_entity.id
_entity.type
_entity.pdbx_description
1 polymer ?
#
loop_
_entity_poly.entity_id
_entity_poly.type
_entity_poly.pdbx_seq_one_letter_code
_entity_poly.pdbx_strand_id
1 'polypeptide(L)'
;MSMTIQSGIKNKILIAQNKASYIENAPAEMLHGLDQQMDKNEDGGFYFMDRIWIPLIGDVRTTIMDKAHATRYSIHPGADKMYHDLMDMYWWPGMKRDIATYKYLADANLHVSLEEIKVDKSLHFIEEPIEIMDRK
;
A
#
# COMPACT_ATOMS: atom_id res chain seq x y z
N MET A 1 -11.78 -16.89 15.91
CA MET A 1 -10.39 -17.43 15.88
C MET A 1 -9.69 -16.88 14.65
N SER A 2 -8.82 -15.89 14.81
CA SER A 2 -8.08 -15.24 13.70
C SER A 2 -6.77 -14.70 14.26
N MET A 3 -5.69 -15.50 14.27
CA MET A 3 -4.43 -15.06 14.87
C MET A 3 -3.14 -15.60 14.22
N THR A 4 -3.19 -16.21 13.04
CA THR A 4 -1.98 -16.81 12.43
C THR A 4 -1.45 -16.06 11.21
N ILE A 5 -2.24 -15.19 10.57
CA ILE A 5 -1.81 -14.47 9.35
C ILE A 5 -1.25 -13.06 9.68
N GLN A 6 -1.70 -12.44 10.77
CA GLN A 6 -1.17 -11.13 11.22
C GLN A 6 0.27 -11.20 11.77
N SER A 7 0.72 -12.37 12.26
CA SER A 7 2.06 -12.51 12.86
C SER A 7 3.20 -12.35 11.84
N GLY A 8 3.00 -12.77 10.59
CA GLY A 8 4.06 -12.74 9.57
C GLY A 8 4.48 -11.32 9.15
N ILE A 9 3.50 -10.45 8.88
CA ILE A 9 3.80 -9.06 8.49
C ILE A 9 4.31 -8.26 9.69
N LYS A 10 3.75 -8.49 10.88
CA LYS A 10 4.18 -7.82 12.11
C LYS A 10 5.62 -8.17 12.46
N ASN A 11 6.02 -9.43 12.36
CA ASN A 11 7.41 -9.83 12.57
C ASN A 11 8.36 -9.18 11.54
N LYS A 12 7.95 -9.10 10.27
CA LYS A 12 8.75 -8.42 9.23
C LYS A 12 8.93 -6.93 9.56
N ILE A 13 7.89 -6.27 10.05
CA ILE A 13 7.95 -4.87 10.51
C ILE A 13 8.96 -4.74 11.66
N LEU A 14 8.86 -5.56 12.71
CA LEU A 14 9.76 -5.47 13.87
C LEU A 14 11.22 -5.67 13.49
N ILE A 15 11.52 -6.65 12.63
CA ILE A 15 12.87 -6.89 12.11
C ILE A 15 13.37 -5.67 11.34
N ALA A 16 12.53 -5.08 10.49
CA ALA A 16 12.88 -3.90 9.72
C ALA A 16 13.10 -2.67 10.61
N GLN A 17 12.27 -2.46 11.62
CA GLN A 17 12.41 -1.37 12.58
C GLN A 17 13.71 -1.49 13.37
N ASN A 18 14.06 -2.71 13.80
CA ASN A 18 15.35 -2.95 14.46
C ASN A 18 16.52 -2.61 13.53
N LYS A 19 16.46 -3.00 12.26
CA LYS A 19 17.49 -2.62 11.27
C LYS A 19 17.56 -1.11 11.03
N ALA A 20 16.42 -0.44 10.96
CA ALA A 20 16.34 1.00 10.76
C ALA A 20 16.90 1.80 11.96
N SER A 21 16.93 1.20 13.16
CA SER A 21 17.52 1.83 14.35
C SER A 21 19.06 1.88 14.35
N TYR A 22 19.74 1.15 13.47
CA TYR A 22 21.20 1.28 13.34
C TYR A 22 21.57 2.65 12.74
N ILE A 23 22.63 3.27 13.28
CA ILE A 23 23.06 4.65 12.92
C ILE A 23 23.34 4.80 11.42
N GLU A 24 23.88 3.77 10.77
CA GLU A 24 24.15 3.74 9.33
C GLU A 24 22.88 3.88 8.46
N ASN A 25 21.73 3.48 9.02
CA ASN A 25 20.44 3.39 8.34
C ASN A 25 19.52 4.56 8.66
N ALA A 26 19.74 5.22 9.80
CA ALA A 26 18.92 6.34 10.27
C ALA A 26 18.76 7.50 9.26
N PRO A 27 19.79 7.90 8.47
CA PRO A 27 19.62 8.95 7.46
C PRO A 27 18.62 8.60 6.36
N ALA A 28 18.48 7.32 6.01
CA ALA A 28 17.58 6.87 4.93
C ALA A 28 16.10 7.00 5.32
N GLU A 29 15.78 6.95 6.61
CA GLU A 29 14.40 7.02 7.10
C GLU A 29 13.81 8.44 7.04
N MET A 30 14.65 9.47 6.87
CA MET A 30 14.23 10.89 6.74
C MET A 30 13.22 11.33 7.80
N LEU A 31 13.44 10.91 9.06
CA LEU A 31 12.48 11.16 10.16
C LEU A 31 12.46 12.63 10.60
N HIS A 32 13.51 13.42 10.33
CA HIS A 32 13.58 14.86 10.61
C HIS A 32 13.14 15.25 12.05
N GLY A 33 13.51 14.46 13.07
CA GLY A 33 13.15 14.69 14.48
C GLY A 33 11.84 14.02 14.91
N LEU A 34 11.14 13.34 14.01
CA LEU A 34 9.94 12.55 14.34
C LEU A 34 10.29 11.28 15.14
N ASP A 35 11.54 10.81 15.07
CA ASP A 35 12.06 9.69 15.86
C ASP A 35 11.89 9.90 17.37
N GLN A 36 11.97 11.15 17.83
CA GLN A 36 11.79 11.51 19.25
C GLN A 36 10.32 11.49 19.71
N GLN A 37 9.38 11.52 18.78
CA GLN A 37 7.94 11.50 19.04
C GLN A 37 7.34 10.09 18.94
N MET A 38 8.19 9.09 18.73
CA MET A 38 7.75 7.71 18.58
C MET A 38 7.73 7.00 19.92
N ASP A 39 6.65 6.28 20.16
CA ASP A 39 6.50 5.46 21.36
C ASP A 39 6.92 4.03 21.05
N LYS A 40 7.67 3.43 21.97
CA LYS A 40 7.98 2.01 21.93
C LYS A 40 6.94 1.24 22.73
N ASN A 41 6.23 0.33 22.08
CA ASN A 41 5.18 -0.47 22.70
C ASN A 41 5.75 -1.74 23.38
N GLU A 42 4.93 -2.42 24.18
CA GLU A 42 5.28 -3.66 24.90
C GLU A 42 5.70 -4.80 23.97
N ASP A 43 5.20 -4.78 22.72
CA ASP A 43 5.57 -5.74 21.67
C ASP A 43 6.95 -5.46 21.04
N GLY A 44 7.65 -4.42 21.51
CA GLY A 44 8.96 -4.00 21.05
C GLY A 44 8.95 -3.16 19.77
N GLY A 45 7.78 -2.90 19.18
CA GLY A 45 7.63 -2.08 17.98
C GLY A 45 7.55 -0.59 18.28
N PHE A 46 7.90 0.22 17.28
CA PHE A 46 7.76 1.67 17.33
C PHE A 46 6.46 2.12 16.67
N TYR A 47 5.79 3.08 17.32
CA TYR A 47 4.49 3.61 16.95
C TYR A 47 4.53 5.14 16.89
N PHE A 48 3.66 5.72 16.06
CA PHE A 48 3.46 7.16 15.94
C PHE A 48 1.95 7.45 15.85
N MET A 49 1.41 8.20 16.82
CA MET A 49 -0.04 8.44 16.94
C MET A 49 -0.84 7.13 16.88
N ASP A 50 -0.50 6.17 17.74
CA ASP A 50 -1.12 4.82 17.82
C ASP A 50 -1.04 3.96 16.55
N ARG A 51 -0.27 4.37 15.54
CA ARG A 51 -0.06 3.64 14.29
C ARG A 51 1.33 3.05 14.23
N ILE A 52 1.44 1.84 13.69
CA ILE A 52 2.73 1.16 13.55
C ILE A 52 3.56 1.93 12.53
N TRP A 53 4.77 2.35 12.93
CA TRP A 53 5.68 2.99 12.01
C TRP A 53 6.28 1.99 11.02
N ILE A 54 6.24 2.32 9.73
CA ILE A 54 6.79 1.47 8.69
C ILE A 54 8.11 2.07 8.17
N PRO A 55 9.26 1.44 8.47
CA PRO A 55 10.54 1.91 7.96
C PRO A 55 10.61 1.77 6.44
N LEU A 56 11.47 2.58 5.82
CA LEU A 56 11.84 2.44 4.42
C LEU A 56 12.59 1.11 4.19
N ILE A 57 13.40 0.70 5.16
CA ILE A 57 14.22 -0.51 5.06
C ILE A 57 13.38 -1.78 5.11
N GLY A 58 13.78 -2.79 4.34
CA GLY A 58 13.23 -4.15 4.39
C GLY A 58 11.97 -4.39 3.57
N ASP A 59 11.68 -3.53 2.59
CA ASP A 59 10.59 -3.64 1.61
C ASP A 59 9.20 -3.83 2.24
N VAL A 60 9.05 -3.35 3.48
CA VAL A 60 7.84 -3.56 4.26
C VAL A 60 6.69 -2.72 3.70
N ARG A 61 6.98 -1.48 3.29
CA ARG A 61 6.01 -0.57 2.63
C ARG A 61 5.39 -1.25 1.40
N THR A 62 6.22 -1.77 0.50
CA THR A 62 5.75 -2.47 -0.71
C THR A 62 4.93 -3.71 -0.35
N THR A 63 5.38 -4.51 0.60
CA THR A 63 4.64 -5.71 1.04
C THR A 63 3.25 -5.37 1.57
N ILE A 64 3.12 -4.26 2.31
CA ILE A 64 1.83 -3.77 2.81
C ILE A 64 0.95 -3.28 1.65
N MET A 65 1.53 -2.51 0.73
CA MET A 65 0.82 -2.01 -0.44
C MET A 65 0.32 -3.15 -1.35
N ASP A 66 1.14 -4.16 -1.64
CA ASP A 66 0.77 -5.34 -2.42
C ASP A 66 -0.39 -6.12 -1.78
N LYS A 67 -0.35 -6.31 -0.47
CA LYS A 67 -1.42 -6.98 0.26
C LYS A 67 -2.73 -6.20 0.20
N ALA A 68 -2.68 -4.89 0.40
CA ALA A 68 -3.85 -4.03 0.31
C ALA A 68 -4.43 -4.03 -1.11
N HIS A 69 -3.57 -3.94 -2.13
CA HIS A 69 -3.97 -4.00 -3.53
C HIS A 69 -4.52 -5.36 -3.96
N ALA A 70 -4.08 -6.47 -3.37
CA ALA A 70 -4.60 -7.80 -3.67
C ALA A 70 -5.95 -8.12 -3.00
N THR A 71 -6.47 -7.25 -2.12
CA THR A 71 -7.75 -7.52 -1.45
C THR A 71 -8.91 -7.54 -2.44
N ARG A 72 -9.90 -8.42 -2.23
CA ARG A 72 -11.06 -8.66 -3.12
C ARG A 72 -11.94 -7.44 -3.43
N TYR A 73 -11.68 -6.29 -2.81
CA TYR A 73 -12.35 -5.01 -3.08
C TYR A 73 -11.53 -4.11 -4.01
N SER A 74 -10.57 -4.71 -4.71
CA SER A 74 -9.58 -4.02 -5.55
C SER A 74 -10.00 -3.85 -7.02
N ILE A 75 -11.28 -3.98 -7.34
CA ILE A 75 -11.72 -3.77 -8.72
C ILE A 75 -11.48 -2.32 -9.17
N HIS A 76 -11.56 -1.32 -8.29
CA HIS A 76 -10.97 0.02 -8.51
C HIS A 76 -10.76 0.81 -7.20
N PRO A 77 -9.83 0.42 -6.29
CA PRO A 77 -9.48 1.27 -5.19
C PRO A 77 -8.57 2.34 -5.78
N GLY A 78 -9.08 3.56 -5.91
CA GLY A 78 -8.23 4.72 -6.14
C GLY A 78 -7.18 4.83 -5.03
N ALA A 79 -6.11 5.57 -5.29
CA ALA A 79 -5.04 5.82 -4.30
C ALA A 79 -5.59 6.34 -2.95
N ASP A 80 -6.68 7.12 -2.98
CA ASP A 80 -7.33 7.63 -1.78
C ASP A 80 -7.93 6.51 -0.91
N LYS A 81 -8.61 5.53 -1.51
CA LYS A 81 -9.16 4.40 -0.76
C LYS A 81 -8.06 3.58 -0.10
N MET A 82 -6.99 3.29 -0.86
CA MET A 82 -5.84 2.56 -0.35
C MET A 82 -5.11 3.30 0.77
N TYR A 83 -5.05 4.64 0.70
CA TYR A 83 -4.53 5.47 1.77
C TYR A 83 -5.37 5.35 3.04
N HIS A 84 -6.69 5.46 2.93
CA HIS A 84 -7.59 5.33 4.08
C HIS A 84 -7.52 3.93 4.71
N ASP A 85 -7.52 2.87 3.90
CA ASP A 85 -7.44 1.48 4.38
C ASP A 85 -6.13 1.21 5.16
N LEU A 86 -5.03 1.87 4.77
CA LEU A 86 -3.72 1.68 5.41
C LEU A 86 -3.47 2.63 6.58
N MET A 87 -3.97 3.86 6.51
CA MET A 87 -3.67 4.92 7.47
C MET A 87 -4.20 4.61 8.88
N ASP A 88 -5.21 3.76 9.02
CA ASP A 88 -5.75 3.39 10.34
C ASP A 88 -4.75 2.55 11.16
N MET A 89 -3.87 1.78 10.51
CA MET A 89 -2.94 0.86 11.18
C MET A 89 -1.48 1.25 11.02
N TYR A 90 -1.14 1.92 9.92
CA TYR A 90 0.24 2.14 9.49
C TYR A 90 0.53 3.61 9.24
N TRP A 91 1.79 4.00 9.45
CA TRP A 91 2.26 5.35 9.16
C TRP A 91 3.73 5.36 8.73
N TRP A 92 4.08 6.23 7.78
CA TRP A 92 5.47 6.55 7.43
C TRP A 92 5.60 7.91 6.72
N PRO A 93 6.79 8.55 6.75
CA PRO A 93 7.03 9.78 6.01
C PRO A 93 6.80 9.59 4.51
N GLY A 94 5.94 10.41 3.92
CA GLY A 94 5.64 10.36 2.48
C GLY A 94 4.58 9.32 2.07
N MET A 95 3.88 8.69 3.01
CA MET A 95 2.88 7.64 2.75
C MET A 95 1.90 7.93 1.61
N LYS A 96 1.28 9.12 1.57
CA LYS A 96 0.35 9.49 0.50
C LYS A 96 1.02 9.52 -0.88
N ARG A 97 2.26 10.02 -0.96
CA ARG A 97 3.05 10.07 -2.21
C ARG A 97 3.42 8.65 -2.65
N ASP A 98 3.88 7.82 -1.73
CA ASP A 98 4.31 6.45 -2.04
C ASP A 98 3.13 5.61 -2.57
N ILE A 99 1.94 5.75 -1.98
CA ILE A 99 0.71 5.07 -2.43
C ILE A 99 0.27 5.56 -3.81
N ALA A 100 0.33 6.87 -4.06
CA ALA A 100 0.00 7.43 -5.38
C ALA A 100 0.94 6.89 -6.47
N THR A 101 2.25 6.86 -6.20
CA THR A 101 3.26 6.29 -7.10
C THR A 101 3.02 4.79 -7.32
N TYR A 102 2.76 4.04 -6.25
CA TYR A 102 2.46 2.60 -6.34
C TYR A 102 1.25 2.34 -7.24
N LYS A 103 0.15 3.07 -7.04
CA LYS A 103 -1.06 2.95 -7.85
C LYS A 103 -0.83 3.31 -9.32
N TYR A 104 -0.09 4.38 -9.59
CA TYR A 104 0.28 4.75 -10.95
C TYR A 104 1.05 3.62 -11.66
N LEU A 105 2.02 3.01 -10.96
CA LEU A 105 2.82 1.93 -11.53
C LEU A 105 2.04 0.61 -11.66
N ALA A 106 1.16 0.29 -10.71
CA ALA A 106 0.31 -0.89 -10.76
C ALA A 106 -0.71 -0.81 -11.91
N ASP A 107 -1.32 0.36 -12.11
CA ASP A 107 -2.33 0.57 -13.16
C ASP A 107 -1.69 0.76 -14.55
N ALA A 108 -0.44 1.26 -14.64
CA ALA A 108 0.30 1.33 -15.92
C ALA A 108 0.64 -0.05 -16.53
N ASN A 109 0.67 -1.11 -15.71
CA ASN A 109 0.77 -2.50 -16.19
C ASN A 109 -0.56 -3.04 -16.75
N LEU A 110 -1.65 -2.26 -16.65
CA LEU A 110 -2.95 -2.55 -17.27
C LEU A 110 -3.06 -1.89 -18.66
N HIS A 111 -1.97 -1.88 -19.44
CA HIS A 111 -1.97 -1.36 -20.80
C HIS A 111 -2.88 -2.27 -21.65
N VAL A 112 -4.10 -1.81 -21.95
CA VAL A 112 -4.89 -2.37 -23.05
C VAL A 112 -4.05 -2.19 -24.31
N SER A 113 -3.76 -3.27 -25.02
CA SER A 113 -3.01 -3.17 -26.27
C SER A 113 -3.77 -2.24 -27.21
N LEU A 114 -3.09 -1.28 -27.84
CA LEU A 114 -3.69 -0.46 -28.91
C LEU A 114 -4.24 -1.33 -30.05
N GLU A 115 -3.78 -2.58 -30.14
CA GLU A 115 -4.29 -3.59 -31.09
C GLU A 115 -5.72 -4.07 -30.74
N GLU A 116 -6.15 -3.95 -29.49
CA GLU A 116 -7.50 -4.31 -29.04
C GLU A 116 -8.50 -3.14 -29.17
N ILE A 117 -8.00 -1.92 -29.33
CA ILE A 117 -8.83 -0.72 -29.54
C ILE A 117 -9.15 -0.59 -31.04
N LYS A 118 -10.30 -1.12 -31.46
CA LYS A 118 -10.85 -0.86 -32.79
C LYS A 118 -11.51 0.52 -32.82
N VAL A 119 -10.81 1.52 -33.35
CA VAL A 119 -11.41 2.82 -33.68
C VAL A 119 -12.11 2.71 -35.04
N ASP A 120 -13.45 2.72 -35.04
CA ASP A 120 -14.23 2.94 -36.26
C ASP A 120 -13.98 4.38 -36.78
N LYS A 121 -13.99 4.55 -38.11
CA LYS A 121 -13.86 5.87 -38.77
C LYS A 121 -14.99 6.83 -38.44
N SER A 122 -16.03 6.33 -37.77
CA SER A 122 -17.01 7.11 -37.03
C SER A 122 -16.66 7.04 -35.54
N LEU A 123 -16.32 8.17 -34.93
CA LEU A 123 -16.01 8.34 -33.49
C LEU A 123 -17.22 8.05 -32.57
N HIS A 124 -17.91 6.92 -32.76
CA HIS A 124 -18.97 6.44 -31.90
C HIS A 124 -18.43 5.33 -31.01
N PHE A 125 -18.35 5.62 -29.72
CA PHE A 125 -18.11 4.60 -28.71
C PHE A 125 -19.33 3.68 -28.67
N ILE A 126 -19.15 2.43 -29.10
CA ILE A 126 -20.13 1.37 -28.88
C ILE A 126 -19.75 0.73 -27.54
N GLU A 127 -20.45 1.10 -26.47
CA GLU A 127 -20.45 0.28 -25.26
C GLU A 127 -21.27 -0.98 -25.59
N GLU A 128 -20.60 -2.12 -25.79
CA GLU A 128 -21.32 -3.39 -25.79
C GLU A 128 -21.87 -3.61 -24.37
N PRO A 129 -23.20 -3.76 -24.21
CA PRO A 129 -23.77 -4.02 -22.90
C PRO A 129 -23.26 -5.37 -22.39
N ILE A 130 -22.51 -5.35 -21.30
CA ILE A 130 -22.18 -6.55 -20.55
C ILE A 130 -23.51 -7.08 -19.98
N GLU A 131 -23.95 -8.25 -20.43
CA GLU A 131 -25.10 -8.93 -19.83
C GLU A 131 -24.79 -9.23 -18.36
N ILE A 132 -25.38 -8.43 -17.46
CA ILE A 132 -25.47 -8.79 -16.05
C ILE A 132 -26.52 -9.88 -15.96
N MET A 133 -26.08 -11.13 -15.95
CA MET A 133 -26.96 -12.24 -15.61
C MET A 133 -27.47 -12.06 -14.17
N ASP A 134 -28.75 -11.70 -14.04
CA ASP A 134 -29.45 -11.68 -12.76
C ASP A 134 -29.38 -13.06 -12.11
N ARG A 135 -28.65 -13.13 -11.00
CA ARG A 135 -28.54 -14.33 -10.18
C ARG A 135 -29.83 -14.43 -9.35
N LYS A 136 -30.72 -15.33 -9.76
CA LYS A 136 -31.93 -15.72 -9.01
C LYS A 136 -31.62 -16.27 -7.62
#